data_AF-A0A0G1GSP7-F1
#
_entry.id   AF-A0A0G1GSP7-F1
#
_cell.length_a   1.000
_cell.length_b   1.000
_cell.length_c   1.000
_cell.angle_alpha   90.00
_cell.angle_beta   90.00
_cell.angle_gamma   90.00
#
_symmetry.space_group_name_H-M   'P 1'
#
loop_
_entity.id
_entity.type
_entity.pdbx_description
1 polymer ?
#
loop_
_entity_poly.entity_id
_entity_poly.type
_entity_poly.pdbx_seq_one_letter_code
_entity_poly.pdbx_strand_id
1 'polypeptide(L)'
;MTYNTFKKFTPKKLVHKFTDLDVYQQTLAVSVIIMKDLKPKLVKLEYPFLENLTNGAISIPLWISEAHSVRFDDHALGLGLLEKVMSGCNKMVVYLEQAKGVYGSKLEGDLIDDLVKRYHDARTKVFRLSKSWQKWYEPKK
;
A
#
# COMPACT_ATOMS: atom_id res chain seq x y z
N MET A 1 -10.93 -25.14 -34.33
CA MET A 1 -10.10 -23.93 -34.48
C MET A 1 -10.55 -22.91 -33.45
N THR A 2 -9.78 -22.71 -32.38
CA THR A 2 -10.07 -21.72 -31.34
C THR A 2 -9.28 -20.44 -31.65
N TYR A 3 -10.00 -19.37 -31.96
CA TYR A 3 -9.39 -18.07 -32.23
C TYR A 3 -8.79 -17.49 -30.94
N ASN A 4 -7.47 -17.27 -30.97
CA ASN A 4 -6.74 -16.60 -29.92
C ASN A 4 -7.21 -15.14 -29.87
N THR A 5 -7.98 -14.76 -28.85
CA THR A 5 -8.45 -13.39 -28.66
C THR A 5 -7.27 -12.55 -28.17
N PHE A 6 -6.59 -11.87 -29.10
CA PHE A 6 -5.59 -10.87 -28.75
C PHE A 6 -6.26 -9.79 -27.90
N LYS A 7 -5.84 -9.65 -26.63
CA LYS A 7 -6.26 -8.54 -25.78
C LYS A 7 -5.88 -7.23 -26.48
N LYS A 8 -6.89 -6.42 -26.81
CA LYS A 8 -6.70 -5.08 -27.38
C LYS A 8 -5.76 -4.28 -26.48
N PHE A 9 -4.66 -3.77 -27.04
CA PHE A 9 -3.71 -2.95 -26.31
C PHE A 9 -4.39 -1.62 -25.93
N THR A 10 -4.56 -1.40 -24.64
CA THR A 10 -4.96 -0.10 -24.10
C THR A 10 -3.71 0.54 -23.49
N PRO A 11 -3.29 1.74 -23.95
CA PRO A 11 -2.15 2.41 -23.36
C PRO A 11 -2.37 2.63 -21.86
N LYS A 12 -1.32 2.42 -21.07
CA LYS A 12 -1.37 2.63 -19.62
C LYS A 12 -1.67 4.11 -19.34
N LYS A 13 -2.48 4.36 -18.31
CA LYS A 13 -2.76 5.73 -17.85
C LYS A 13 -1.43 6.44 -17.57
N LEU A 14 -1.28 7.62 -18.14
CA LEU A 14 -0.10 8.46 -17.92
C LEU A 14 -0.09 8.95 -16.47
N VAL A 15 1.07 8.87 -15.82
CA VAL A 15 1.26 9.30 -14.43
C VAL A 15 1.95 10.65 -14.45
N HIS A 16 1.22 11.70 -14.08
CA HIS A 16 1.78 13.06 -13.99
C HIS A 16 2.05 13.47 -12.54
N LYS A 17 1.10 13.15 -11.65
CA LYS A 17 1.15 13.47 -10.23
C LYS A 17 1.09 12.20 -9.40
N PHE A 18 1.54 12.29 -8.15
CA PHE A 18 1.54 11.13 -7.24
C PHE A 18 0.12 10.55 -7.06
N THR A 19 -0.92 11.38 -7.15
CA THR A 19 -2.32 10.93 -7.05
C THR A 19 -2.76 10.05 -8.22
N ASP A 20 -2.02 10.01 -9.33
CA ASP A 20 -2.29 9.13 -10.46
C ASP A 20 -1.74 7.71 -10.23
N LEU A 21 -0.86 7.52 -9.23
CA LEU A 21 -0.35 6.21 -8.87
C LEU A 21 -1.46 5.35 -8.26
N ASP A 22 -1.71 4.20 -8.86
CA ASP A 22 -2.68 3.21 -8.37
C ASP A 22 -2.35 2.78 -6.92
N VAL A 23 -1.07 2.65 -6.59
CA VAL A 23 -0.59 2.35 -5.22
C VAL A 23 -0.94 3.44 -4.22
N TYR A 24 -0.89 4.71 -4.61
CA TYR A 24 -1.30 5.81 -3.75
C TYR A 24 -2.80 5.75 -3.48
N GLN A 25 -3.61 5.60 -4.52
CA GLN A 25 -5.07 5.55 -4.41
C GLN A 25 -5.54 4.40 -3.52
N GLN A 26 -4.93 3.23 -3.69
CA GLN A 26 -5.26 2.04 -2.91
C GLN A 26 -4.86 2.18 -1.44
N THR A 27 -3.65 2.62 -1.16
CA THR A 27 -3.17 2.77 0.22
C THR A 27 -3.90 3.90 0.95
N LEU A 28 -4.27 4.97 0.25
CA LEU A 28 -5.14 6.02 0.79
C LEU A 28 -6.53 5.44 1.13
N ALA A 29 -7.16 4.71 0.22
CA ALA A 29 -8.47 4.10 0.47
C ALA A 29 -8.43 3.15 1.68
N VAL A 30 -7.40 2.31 1.78
CA VAL A 30 -7.17 1.42 2.93
C VAL A 30 -7.01 2.23 4.22
N SER A 31 -6.25 3.33 4.20
CA SER A 31 -6.07 4.18 5.37
C SER A 31 -7.40 4.78 5.85
N VAL A 32 -8.27 5.20 4.92
CA VAL A 32 -9.59 5.75 5.24
C VAL A 32 -10.48 4.68 5.87
N ILE A 33 -10.50 3.46 5.32
CA ILE A 33 -11.27 2.34 5.88
C ILE A 33 -10.80 2.03 7.31
N ILE A 34 -9.49 1.98 7.53
CA ILE A 34 -8.94 1.76 8.87
C ILE A 34 -9.39 2.85 9.84
N MET A 35 -9.31 4.12 9.44
CA MET A 35 -9.65 5.25 10.30
C MET A 35 -11.15 5.34 10.59
N LYS A 36 -11.98 5.02 9.61
CA LYS A 36 -13.44 5.14 9.68
C LYS A 36 -14.09 3.93 10.34
N ASP A 37 -13.70 2.72 9.93
CA ASP A 37 -14.47 1.51 10.20
C ASP A 37 -13.81 0.62 11.26
N LEU A 38 -12.47 0.55 11.28
CA LEU A 38 -11.73 -0.31 12.21
C LEU A 38 -11.34 0.41 13.51
N LYS A 39 -10.79 1.63 13.41
CA LYS A 39 -10.29 2.40 14.57
C LYS A 39 -11.34 2.57 15.67
N PRO A 40 -12.61 2.94 15.41
CA PRO A 40 -13.60 3.09 16.48
C PRO A 40 -13.87 1.78 17.24
N LYS A 41 -13.80 0.62 16.56
CA LYS A 41 -13.94 -0.70 17.19
C LYS A 41 -12.75 -0.99 18.09
N LEU A 42 -11.52 -0.73 17.61
CA LEU A 42 -10.29 -0.95 18.36
C LEU A 42 -10.12 -0.03 19.56
N VAL A 43 -10.67 1.19 19.53
CA VAL A 43 -10.75 2.08 20.70
C VAL A 43 -11.58 1.43 21.81
N LYS A 44 -12.77 0.91 21.48
CA LYS A 44 -13.66 0.26 22.46
C LYS A 44 -13.06 -1.03 23.04
N LEU A 45 -12.19 -1.68 22.26
CA LEU A 45 -11.49 -2.91 22.65
C LEU A 45 -10.14 -2.65 23.32
N GLU A 46 -9.77 -1.38 23.51
CA GLU A 46 -8.53 -0.94 24.15
C GLU A 46 -7.28 -1.58 23.50
N TYR A 47 -7.24 -1.58 22.16
CA TYR A 47 -6.11 -2.19 21.44
C TYR A 47 -4.78 -1.51 21.78
N PRO A 48 -3.80 -2.23 22.37
CA PRO A 48 -2.57 -1.61 22.87
C PRO A 48 -1.72 -0.91 21.79
N PHE A 49 -1.86 -1.33 20.52
CA PHE A 49 -1.09 -0.80 19.39
C PHE A 49 -1.92 0.08 18.46
N LEU A 50 -3.03 0.64 18.95
CA LEU A 50 -3.94 1.48 18.17
C LEU A 50 -3.22 2.65 17.49
N GLU A 51 -2.35 3.34 18.22
CA GLU A 51 -1.60 4.47 17.70
C GLU A 51 -0.63 4.02 16.59
N ASN A 52 0.09 2.92 16.79
CA ASN A 52 1.00 2.41 15.77
C ASN A 52 0.28 1.98 14.50
N LEU A 53 -0.88 1.33 14.63
CA LEU A 53 -1.73 0.93 13.51
C LEU A 53 -2.24 2.18 12.77
N THR A 54 -2.73 3.18 13.50
CA THR A 54 -3.25 4.43 12.94
C THR A 54 -2.16 5.21 12.18
N ASN A 55 -1.02 5.43 12.83
CA ASN A 55 0.11 6.15 12.25
C ASN A 55 0.68 5.38 11.05
N GLY A 56 0.77 4.05 11.14
CA GLY A 56 1.22 3.20 10.04
C GLY A 56 0.31 3.31 8.81
N ALA A 57 -1.01 3.29 9.01
CA ALA A 57 -1.98 3.38 7.93
C ALA A 57 -1.86 4.70 7.14
N ILE A 58 -1.64 5.82 7.81
CA ILE A 58 -1.47 7.15 7.18
C ILE A 58 -0.07 7.34 6.59
N SER A 59 0.97 6.78 7.23
CA SER A 59 2.35 6.97 6.79
C SER A 59 2.62 6.37 5.41
N ILE A 60 1.97 5.25 5.06
CA ILE A 60 2.16 4.58 3.78
C ILE A 60 1.85 5.49 2.58
N PRO A 61 0.64 6.09 2.45
CA PRO A 61 0.37 7.02 1.36
C PRO A 61 1.22 8.30 1.41
N LEU A 62 1.64 8.75 2.60
CA LEU A 62 2.57 9.89 2.74
C LEU A 62 3.96 9.57 2.16
N TRP A 63 4.53 8.41 2.48
CA TRP A 63 5.83 8.02 1.93
C TRP A 63 5.76 7.79 0.42
N ILE A 64 4.61 7.37 -0.14
CA ILE A 64 4.44 7.29 -1.60
C ILE A 64 4.49 8.66 -2.25
N SER A 65 3.83 9.68 -1.66
CA SER A 65 3.87 11.04 -2.22
C SER A 65 5.26 11.66 -2.09
N GLU A 66 5.94 11.40 -0.97
CA GLU A 66 7.32 11.84 -0.73
C GLU A 66 8.28 11.16 -1.72
N ALA A 67 8.20 9.83 -1.86
CA ALA A 67 9.00 9.07 -2.83
C ALA A 67 8.82 9.62 -4.24
N HIS A 68 7.57 9.90 -4.63
CA HIS A 68 7.29 10.49 -5.92
C HIS A 68 7.94 11.87 -6.04
N SER A 69 7.91 12.70 -5.01
CA SER A 69 8.45 14.08 -5.06
C SER A 69 9.96 14.11 -5.26
N VAL A 70 10.70 13.20 -4.63
CA VAL A 70 12.17 13.20 -4.66
C VAL A 70 12.78 12.35 -5.79
N ARG A 71 11.98 11.50 -6.47
CA ARG A 71 12.48 10.45 -7.41
C ARG A 71 13.43 10.89 -8.54
N PHE A 72 13.39 12.17 -8.90
CA PHE A 72 14.21 12.75 -9.97
C PHE A 72 15.47 13.45 -9.45
N ASP A 73 15.42 13.97 -8.23
CA ASP A 73 16.53 14.72 -7.61
C ASP A 73 17.41 13.78 -6.79
N ASP A 74 16.80 13.01 -5.89
CA ASP A 74 17.45 11.96 -5.12
C ASP A 74 16.78 10.61 -5.39
N HIS A 75 17.29 9.92 -6.41
CA HIS A 75 16.77 8.63 -6.84
C HIS A 75 16.92 7.55 -5.76
N ALA A 76 18.04 7.56 -5.03
CA ALA A 76 18.31 6.59 -3.98
C ALA A 76 17.33 6.76 -2.82
N LEU A 77 17.09 8.00 -2.39
CA LEU A 77 16.08 8.31 -1.39
C LEU A 77 14.68 7.92 -1.86
N GLY A 78 14.32 8.20 -3.12
CA GLY A 78 13.04 7.82 -3.70
C GLY A 78 12.80 6.30 -3.65
N LEU A 79 13.82 5.49 -4.00
CA LEU A 79 13.75 4.03 -3.89
C LEU A 79 13.70 3.57 -2.42
N GLY A 80 14.49 4.16 -1.54
CA GLY A 80 14.46 3.87 -0.10
C GLY A 80 13.10 4.15 0.53
N LEU A 81 12.40 5.20 0.10
CA LEU A 81 11.04 5.48 0.52
C LEU A 81 10.05 4.42 0.00
N LEU A 82 10.19 3.93 -1.24
CA LEU A 82 9.38 2.80 -1.72
C LEU A 82 9.65 1.50 -0.96
N GLU A 83 10.89 1.26 -0.52
CA GLU A 83 11.21 0.14 0.37
C GLU A 83 10.56 0.30 1.75
N LYS A 84 10.59 1.52 2.30
CA LYS A 84 9.88 1.87 3.54
C LYS A 84 8.38 1.64 3.41
N VAL A 85 7.77 1.98 2.27
CA VAL A 85 6.36 1.69 1.96
C VAL A 85 6.09 0.18 1.99
N MET A 86 6.93 -0.64 1.33
CA MET A 86 6.77 -2.10 1.33
C MET A 86 6.90 -2.71 2.73
N SER A 87 7.86 -2.23 3.53
CA SER A 87 8.02 -2.61 4.93
C SER A 87 6.79 -2.19 5.76
N GLY A 88 6.27 -0.99 5.53
CA GLY A 88 5.04 -0.49 6.12
C GLY A 88 3.83 -1.39 5.82
N CYS A 89 3.65 -1.83 4.58
CA CYS A 89 2.58 -2.77 4.24
C CYS A 89 2.66 -4.08 5.06
N ASN A 90 3.86 -4.67 5.17
CA ASN A 90 4.06 -5.86 5.99
C ASN A 90 3.75 -5.61 7.47
N LYS A 91 4.20 -4.48 8.01
CA LYS A 91 3.93 -4.09 9.39
C LYS A 91 2.43 -3.94 9.66
N MET A 92 1.68 -3.38 8.72
CA MET A 92 0.23 -3.27 8.83
C MET A 92 -0.47 -4.63 8.82
N VAL A 93 -0.02 -5.58 8.00
CA VAL A 93 -0.54 -6.96 8.03
C VAL A 93 -0.37 -7.57 9.42
N VAL A 94 0.81 -7.43 10.04
CA VAL A 94 1.06 -7.94 11.40
C VAL A 94 0.09 -7.34 12.42
N TYR A 95 -0.14 -6.04 12.41
CA TYR A 95 -1.10 -5.41 13.33
C TYR A 95 -2.53 -5.89 13.12
N LEU A 96 -2.94 -6.05 11.86
CA LEU A 96 -4.27 -6.51 11.50
C LEU A 96 -4.50 -7.96 11.93
N GLU A 97 -3.55 -8.86 11.65
CA GLU A 97 -3.61 -10.26 12.06
C GLU A 97 -3.56 -10.41 13.58
N GLN A 98 -2.73 -9.62 14.27
CA GLN A 98 -2.69 -9.60 15.73
C GLN A 98 -4.03 -9.15 16.31
N ALA A 99 -4.61 -8.05 15.81
CA ALA A 99 -5.91 -7.58 16.27
C ALA A 99 -6.99 -8.65 16.06
N LYS A 100 -7.01 -9.31 14.89
CA LYS A 100 -7.91 -10.43 14.62
C LYS A 100 -7.73 -11.59 15.59
N GLY A 101 -6.49 -11.99 15.86
CA GLY A 101 -6.17 -13.09 16.78
C GLY A 101 -6.55 -12.79 18.23
N VAL A 102 -6.32 -11.56 18.70
CA VAL A 102 -6.61 -11.13 20.09
C VAL A 102 -8.11 -10.98 20.33
N TYR A 103 -8.83 -10.38 19.39
CA TYR A 103 -10.24 -10.00 19.60
C TYR A 103 -11.24 -10.96 18.95
N GLY A 104 -10.80 -11.84 18.05
CA GLY A 104 -11.62 -12.88 17.44
C GLY A 104 -12.92 -12.32 16.86
N SER A 105 -14.05 -12.89 17.30
CA SER A 105 -15.39 -12.52 16.86
C SER A 105 -15.84 -11.10 17.26
N LYS A 106 -15.09 -10.39 18.11
CA LYS A 106 -15.35 -8.98 18.42
C LYS A 106 -14.95 -8.03 17.29
N LEU A 107 -14.20 -8.54 16.31
CA LEU A 107 -13.87 -7.83 15.08
C LEU A 107 -14.52 -8.53 13.88
N GLU A 108 -14.74 -7.74 12.84
CA GLU A 108 -15.27 -8.22 11.57
C GLU A 108 -14.13 -8.88 10.79
N GLY A 109 -14.04 -10.21 10.89
CA GLY A 109 -12.94 -11.00 10.31
C GLY A 109 -12.76 -10.76 8.82
N ASP A 110 -13.85 -10.70 8.07
CA ASP A 110 -13.84 -10.49 6.61
C ASP A 110 -13.26 -9.11 6.23
N LEU A 111 -13.57 -8.07 7.01
CA LEU A 111 -12.98 -6.74 6.83
C LEU A 111 -11.46 -6.79 7.03
N ILE A 112 -11.00 -7.50 8.05
CA ILE A 112 -9.57 -7.62 8.32
C ILE A 112 -8.87 -8.38 7.18
N ASP A 113 -9.46 -9.48 6.71
CA ASP A 113 -8.88 -10.29 5.63
C ASP A 113 -8.81 -9.52 4.31
N ASP A 114 -9.82 -8.70 4.01
CA ASP A 114 -9.79 -7.78 2.87
C ASP A 114 -8.67 -6.73 3.02
N LEU A 115 -8.51 -6.13 4.20
CA LEU A 115 -7.44 -5.17 4.46
C LEU A 115 -6.05 -5.80 4.33
N VAL A 116 -5.84 -7.01 4.85
CA VAL A 116 -4.60 -7.78 4.71
C VAL A 116 -4.29 -8.03 3.24
N LYS A 117 -5.27 -8.52 2.47
CA LYS A 117 -5.13 -8.74 1.03
C LYS A 117 -4.73 -7.45 0.29
N ARG A 118 -5.39 -6.33 0.59
CA ARG A 118 -5.08 -5.03 -0.03
C ARG A 118 -3.66 -4.57 0.28
N TYR A 119 -3.12 -4.82 1.47
CA TYR A 119 -1.73 -4.51 1.79
C TYR A 119 -0.74 -5.40 1.05
N HIS A 120 -1.02 -6.69 0.87
CA HIS A 120 -0.19 -7.57 0.03
C HIS A 120 -0.18 -7.14 -1.44
N ASP A 121 -1.35 -6.77 -1.97
CA ASP A 121 -1.49 -6.27 -3.34
C ASP A 121 -0.75 -4.94 -3.51
N ALA A 122 -0.94 -4.00 -2.59
CA ALA A 122 -0.25 -2.71 -2.59
C ALA A 122 1.27 -2.90 -2.56
N ARG A 123 1.80 -3.74 -1.66
CA ARG A 123 3.23 -4.08 -1.60
C ARG A 123 3.76 -4.58 -2.93
N THR A 124 3.05 -5.50 -3.57
CA THR A 124 3.45 -6.08 -4.87
C THR A 124 3.50 -5.02 -5.96
N LYS A 125 2.55 -4.09 -5.97
CA LYS A 125 2.54 -2.98 -6.91
C LYS A 125 3.65 -1.97 -6.64
N VAL A 126 3.96 -1.69 -5.38
CA VAL A 126 5.10 -0.83 -4.99
C VAL A 126 6.42 -1.46 -5.41
N PHE A 127 6.60 -2.77 -5.25
CA PHE A 127 7.77 -3.48 -5.78
C PHE A 127 7.90 -3.33 -7.30
N ARG A 128 6.81 -3.45 -8.05
CA ARG A 128 6.81 -3.24 -9.50
C ARG A 128 7.13 -1.79 -9.86
N LEU A 129 6.65 -0.83 -9.06
CA LEU A 129 6.96 0.59 -9.21
C LEU A 129 8.45 0.85 -8.98
N SER A 130 9.05 0.31 -7.92
CA SER A 130 10.48 0.47 -7.65
C SER A 130 11.33 -0.13 -8.77
N LYS A 131 10.98 -1.32 -9.27
CA LYS A 131 11.62 -1.92 -10.45
C LYS A 131 11.46 -1.08 -11.70
N SER A 132 10.31 -0.44 -11.89
CA SER A 132 10.11 0.49 -13.00
C SER A 132 11.02 1.70 -12.87
N TRP A 133 11.19 2.26 -11.67
CA TRP A 133 12.05 3.43 -11.43
C TRP A 133 13.53 3.10 -11.63
N GLN A 134 13.99 1.93 -11.16
CA GLN A 134 15.37 1.45 -11.35
C GLN A 134 15.77 1.37 -12.83
N LYS A 135 14.87 0.90 -13.70
CA LYS A 135 15.14 0.78 -15.15
C LYS A 135 15.42 2.11 -15.87
N TRP A 136 14.97 3.23 -15.32
CA TRP A 136 15.24 4.55 -15.90
C TRP A 136 16.61 5.09 -15.51
N TYR A 137 17.26 4.48 -14.51
CA TYR A 137 18.52 4.95 -13.95
C TYR A 137 19.70 4.03 -14.28
N GLU A 138 19.46 2.72 -14.47
CA GLU A 138 20.48 1.83 -15.03
C GLU A 138 20.60 2.08 -16.54
N PRO A 139 21.76 2.55 -17.06
CA PRO A 139 21.96 2.65 -18.50
C PRO A 139 21.79 1.26 -19.11
N LYS A 140 20.98 1.15 -20.17
CA LYS A 140 20.85 -0.09 -20.93
C LYS A 140 22.24 -0.49 -21.42
N LYS A 141 22.74 -1.64 -20.93
CA LYS A 141 23.89 -2.32 -21.52
C LYS A 141 23.55 -2.80 -22.93
#